data_AF-A0A956VXK2-F1
#
_entry.id   AF-A0A956VXK2-F1
#
_cell.length_a   1.000
_cell.length_b   1.000
_cell.length_c   1.000
_cell.angle_alpha   90.00
_cell.angle_beta   90.00
_cell.angle_gamma   90.00
#
_symmetry.space_group_name_H-M   'P 1'
#
loop_
_entity.id
_entity.type
_entity.pdbx_description
1 polymer ?
#
loop_
_entity_poly.entity_id
_entity_poly.type
_entity_poly.pdbx_seq_one_letter_code
_entity_poly.pdbx_strand_id
1 'polypeptide(L)'
;MPIDWWPTVPASWSWQPTVHVGALLAALAPAGFVLLLARLRGVRVSRRSRWYLLGSTVILVATLDWPIGSIAQVLLTGRSMQYMFITLAAVPFLLLGTPHWRSEGRGLARRIVERIASAPWVGAIMLAGAAWLTHSQPVVDNFEADALGQATIRAIWFATAVLYWWPLIGPGPERERLPYFAGLGYLVLPFVFPKFPAAVWVFSTDPIYDRFAQTPDPWGLSRIADQGLAGFILWLPGSVVVAVAIYLLIRHWLREDRRLGLRERLGVPADPEAVAALVRPDVPELWTVVEALVRIIDDASPPRLGSDLAFAREEDRVVLELHVPAGDDDQATLVRVIEAGYAAHLRQYPEPRAVVIREHLAIRVLPYGVRVS
;
A
#
# COMPACT_ATOMS: atom_id res chain seq x y z
N MET A 1 -2.48 -42.67 16.86
CA MET A 1 -3.07 -41.31 16.97
C MET A 1 -4.37 -41.33 16.19
N PRO A 2 -5.49 -40.87 16.76
CA PRO A 2 -6.64 -40.53 15.93
C PRO A 2 -6.15 -39.49 14.90
N ILE A 3 -6.40 -39.74 13.62
CA ILE A 3 -6.10 -38.77 12.56
C ILE A 3 -7.24 -37.77 12.60
N ASP A 4 -7.07 -36.72 13.40
CA ASP A 4 -8.00 -35.60 13.41
C ASP A 4 -7.72 -34.73 12.18
N TRP A 5 -8.77 -34.48 11.40
CA TRP A 5 -8.64 -33.76 10.13
C TRP A 5 -8.49 -32.25 10.33
N TRP A 6 -8.85 -31.72 11.51
CA TRP A 6 -8.81 -30.30 11.85
C TRP A 6 -8.53 -30.09 13.35
N PRO A 7 -7.87 -29.00 13.77
CA PRO A 7 -7.68 -28.72 15.20
C PRO A 7 -9.02 -28.56 15.93
N THR A 8 -9.13 -29.22 17.08
CA THR A 8 -10.28 -29.12 17.99
C THR A 8 -9.82 -28.75 19.39
N VAL A 9 -10.77 -28.42 20.28
CA VAL A 9 -10.45 -28.10 21.68
C VAL A 9 -9.87 -29.36 22.35
N PRO A 10 -8.62 -29.33 22.83
CA PRO A 10 -8.02 -30.49 23.49
C PRO A 10 -8.60 -30.68 24.90
N ALA A 11 -8.57 -31.91 25.42
CA ALA A 11 -8.99 -32.19 26.80
C ALA A 11 -8.04 -31.58 27.85
N SER A 12 -6.75 -31.46 27.51
CA SER A 12 -5.75 -30.76 28.33
C SER A 12 -4.74 -30.09 27.42
N TRP A 13 -4.18 -28.96 27.85
CA TRP A 13 -3.17 -28.27 27.06
C TRP A 13 -1.83 -29.00 27.10
N SER A 14 -1.18 -29.13 25.95
CA SER A 14 0.21 -29.57 25.86
C SER A 14 0.95 -28.81 24.77
N TRP A 15 2.25 -28.59 24.96
CA TRP A 15 3.12 -27.96 23.97
C TRP A 15 3.63 -28.94 22.91
N GLN A 16 2.93 -30.04 22.70
CA GLN A 16 3.31 -31.04 21.71
C GLN A 16 2.83 -30.59 20.32
N PRO A 17 3.71 -30.60 19.30
CA PRO A 17 3.29 -30.33 17.94
C PRO A 17 2.23 -31.33 17.50
N THR A 18 1.05 -30.81 17.15
CA THR A 18 -0.03 -31.58 16.54
C THR A 18 -0.05 -31.32 15.04
N VAL A 19 -0.43 -32.34 14.27
CA VAL A 19 -0.54 -32.23 12.82
C VAL A 19 -1.93 -32.70 12.39
N HIS A 20 -2.65 -31.83 11.69
CA HIS A 20 -3.99 -32.10 11.19
C HIS A 20 -3.98 -32.05 9.65
N VAL A 21 -4.33 -33.18 9.03
CA VAL A 21 -4.17 -33.34 7.57
C VAL A 21 -5.00 -32.31 6.79
N GLY A 22 -6.23 -32.02 7.21
CA GLY A 22 -7.08 -31.02 6.56
C GLY A 22 -6.53 -29.60 6.69
N ALA A 23 -5.97 -29.23 7.85
CA ALA A 23 -5.33 -27.93 8.05
C ALA A 23 -4.07 -27.78 7.17
N LEU A 24 -3.24 -28.82 7.09
CA LEU A 24 -2.07 -28.84 6.20
C LEU A 24 -2.46 -28.70 4.74
N LEU A 25 -3.46 -29.46 4.28
CA LEU A 25 -3.95 -29.37 2.91
C LEU A 25 -4.51 -27.97 2.61
N ALA A 26 -5.28 -27.39 3.53
CA ALA A 26 -5.79 -26.03 3.42
C ALA A 26 -4.65 -24.98 3.38
N ALA A 27 -3.58 -25.17 4.13
CA ALA A 27 -2.41 -24.28 4.13
C ALA A 27 -1.57 -24.38 2.85
N LEU A 28 -1.46 -25.57 2.26
CA LEU A 28 -0.70 -25.83 1.03
C LEU A 28 -1.46 -25.45 -0.23
N ALA A 29 -2.80 -25.55 -0.21
CA ALA A 29 -3.65 -25.36 -1.38
C ALA A 29 -3.44 -24.02 -2.12
N PRO A 30 -3.30 -22.85 -1.46
CA PRO A 30 -3.14 -21.59 -2.18
C PRO A 30 -1.83 -21.50 -2.98
N ALA A 31 -0.71 -21.86 -2.36
CA ALA A 31 0.58 -21.87 -3.05
C ALA A 31 0.63 -22.96 -4.14
N GLY A 32 0.09 -24.14 -3.86
CA GLY A 32 -0.06 -25.22 -4.84
C GLY A 32 -0.89 -24.80 -6.04
N PHE A 33 -2.01 -24.08 -5.82
CA PHE A 33 -2.85 -23.53 -6.88
C PHE A 33 -2.10 -22.51 -7.74
N VAL A 34 -1.35 -21.58 -7.13
CA VAL A 34 -0.52 -20.61 -7.86
C VAL A 34 0.54 -21.31 -8.72
N LEU A 35 1.24 -22.29 -8.17
CA LEU A 35 2.28 -23.04 -8.89
C LEU A 35 1.69 -23.89 -10.02
N LEU A 36 0.54 -24.52 -9.79
CA LEU A 36 -0.20 -25.28 -10.80
C LEU A 36 -0.64 -24.36 -11.95
N LEU A 37 -1.26 -23.22 -11.64
CA LEU A 37 -1.67 -22.25 -12.65
C LEU A 37 -0.48 -21.68 -13.43
N ALA A 38 0.63 -21.38 -12.76
CA ALA A 38 1.85 -20.93 -13.43
C ALA A 38 2.37 -21.99 -14.42
N ARG A 39 2.38 -23.27 -14.01
CA ARG A 39 2.74 -24.39 -14.89
C ARG A 39 1.78 -24.53 -16.07
N LEU A 40 0.48 -24.51 -15.84
CA LEU A 40 -0.55 -24.62 -16.88
C LEU A 40 -0.49 -23.46 -17.89
N ARG A 41 -0.06 -22.27 -17.45
CA ARG A 41 0.11 -21.08 -18.31
C ARG A 41 1.51 -20.94 -18.90
N GLY A 42 2.42 -21.90 -18.67
CA GLY A 42 3.80 -21.83 -19.15
C GLY A 42 4.62 -20.68 -18.54
N VAL A 43 4.19 -20.10 -17.43
CA VAL A 43 4.85 -18.97 -16.77
C VAL A 43 5.89 -19.48 -15.78
N ARG A 44 7.14 -19.01 -15.90
CA ARG A 44 8.21 -19.35 -14.97
C ARG A 44 8.07 -18.57 -13.66
N VAL A 45 8.08 -19.29 -12.54
CA VAL A 45 8.05 -18.67 -11.20
C VAL A 45 9.48 -18.34 -10.75
N SER A 46 9.74 -17.06 -10.51
CA SER A 46 11.07 -16.59 -10.08
C SER A 46 11.51 -17.20 -8.73
N ARG A 47 12.81 -17.19 -8.43
CA ARG A 47 13.32 -17.63 -7.11
C ARG A 47 12.74 -16.78 -5.99
N ARG A 48 12.60 -15.47 -6.20
CA ARG A 48 11.98 -14.54 -5.23
C ARG A 48 10.52 -14.89 -4.97
N SER A 49 9.75 -15.14 -6.03
CA SER A 49 8.35 -15.55 -5.94
C SER A 49 8.18 -16.85 -5.14
N ARG A 50 9.05 -17.84 -5.34
CA ARG A 50 9.05 -19.09 -4.56
C ARG A 50 9.28 -18.87 -3.07
N TRP A 51 10.16 -17.94 -2.68
CA TRP A 51 10.36 -17.60 -1.27
C TRP A 51 9.13 -16.95 -0.64
N TYR A 52 8.43 -16.07 -1.38
CA TYR A 52 7.17 -15.50 -0.90
C TYR A 52 6.07 -16.56 -0.75
N LEU A 53 5.93 -17.47 -1.73
CA LEU A 53 4.99 -18.59 -1.64
C LEU A 53 5.32 -19.51 -0.46
N LEU A 54 6.59 -19.84 -0.26
CA LEU A 54 7.03 -20.64 0.90
C LEU A 54 6.73 -19.91 2.21
N GLY A 55 7.02 -18.62 2.30
CA GLY A 55 6.70 -17.81 3.48
C GLY A 55 5.21 -17.80 3.78
N SER A 56 4.37 -17.61 2.77
CA SER A 56 2.91 -17.70 2.89
C SER A 56 2.48 -19.07 3.42
N THR A 57 2.98 -20.16 2.84
CA THR A 57 2.68 -21.53 3.29
C THR A 57 3.11 -21.78 4.73
N VAL A 58 4.30 -21.35 5.14
CA VAL A 58 4.79 -21.53 6.52
C VAL A 58 3.88 -20.79 7.51
N ILE A 59 3.48 -19.56 7.18
CA ILE A 59 2.54 -18.79 8.01
C ILE A 59 1.17 -19.49 8.06
N LEU A 60 0.65 -19.99 6.93
CA LEU A 60 -0.63 -20.71 6.90
C LEU A 60 -0.56 -22.01 7.70
N VAL A 61 0.53 -22.76 7.65
CA VAL A 61 0.70 -23.97 8.47
C VAL A 61 0.69 -23.60 9.96
N ALA A 62 1.50 -22.62 10.36
CA ALA A 62 1.57 -22.19 11.75
C ALA A 62 0.24 -21.63 12.27
N THR A 63 -0.53 -20.95 11.41
CA THR A 63 -1.82 -20.35 11.76
C THR A 63 -2.97 -21.32 11.74
N LEU A 64 -3.05 -22.25 10.77
CA LEU A 64 -4.15 -23.20 10.66
C LEU A 64 -3.95 -24.46 11.51
N ASP A 65 -2.71 -24.81 11.85
CA ASP A 65 -2.33 -25.98 12.64
C ASP A 65 -1.46 -25.55 13.84
N TRP A 66 -0.55 -26.38 14.34
CA TRP A 66 0.34 -25.99 15.44
C TRP A 66 1.40 -24.94 15.00
N PRO A 67 1.71 -23.92 15.83
CA PRO A 67 1.21 -23.70 17.19
C PRO A 67 -0.07 -22.83 17.27
N ILE A 68 -0.25 -21.87 16.37
CA ILE A 68 -1.28 -20.83 16.55
C ILE A 68 -2.68 -21.39 16.36
N GLY A 69 -2.88 -22.31 15.42
CA GLY A 69 -4.15 -22.99 15.20
C GLY A 69 -4.60 -23.80 16.41
N SER A 70 -3.67 -24.43 17.14
CA SER A 70 -3.97 -25.11 18.41
C SER A 70 -4.28 -24.12 19.53
N ILE A 71 -3.52 -23.02 19.66
CA ILE A 71 -3.79 -21.95 20.64
C ILE A 71 -5.16 -21.30 20.36
N ALA A 72 -5.52 -21.12 19.09
CA ALA A 72 -6.78 -20.53 18.66
C ALA A 72 -8.03 -21.36 19.06
N GLN A 73 -7.84 -22.63 19.40
CA GLN A 73 -8.94 -23.46 19.93
C GLN A 73 -9.27 -23.13 21.38
N VAL A 74 -8.29 -22.65 22.15
CA VAL A 74 -8.40 -22.52 23.60
C VAL A 74 -8.39 -21.06 24.09
N LEU A 75 -7.90 -20.14 23.27
CA LEU A 75 -7.80 -18.73 23.64
C LEU A 75 -8.28 -17.81 22.52
N LEU A 76 -9.01 -16.76 22.92
CA LEU A 76 -9.47 -15.72 22.03
C LEU A 76 -8.28 -14.93 21.47
N THR A 77 -7.21 -14.73 22.25
CA THR A 77 -5.94 -14.14 21.77
C THR A 77 -5.38 -14.96 20.61
N GLY A 78 -5.34 -16.28 20.75
CA GLY A 78 -4.85 -17.18 19.69
C GLY A 78 -5.68 -17.07 18.41
N ARG A 79 -7.00 -17.03 18.56
CA ARG A 79 -7.94 -16.84 17.45
C ARG A 79 -7.75 -15.48 16.76
N SER A 80 -7.56 -14.41 17.52
CA SER A 80 -7.26 -13.09 16.96
C SER A 80 -5.92 -13.06 16.23
N MET A 81 -4.88 -13.71 16.77
CA MET A 81 -3.59 -13.86 16.08
C MET A 81 -3.75 -14.62 14.77
N GLN A 82 -4.53 -15.70 14.77
CA GLN A 82 -4.79 -16.50 13.58
C GLN A 82 -5.35 -15.64 12.43
N TYR A 83 -6.39 -14.85 12.69
CA TYR A 83 -6.99 -13.96 11.67
C TYR A 83 -6.06 -12.82 11.27
N MET A 84 -5.31 -12.26 12.22
CA MET A 84 -4.29 -11.25 11.95
C MET A 84 -3.21 -11.76 10.99
N PHE A 85 -2.61 -12.92 11.26
CA PHE A 85 -1.54 -13.46 10.42
C PHE A 85 -2.04 -13.91 9.05
N ILE A 86 -3.25 -14.48 8.96
CA ILE A 86 -3.88 -14.78 7.67
C ILE A 86 -4.00 -13.50 6.82
N THR A 87 -4.55 -12.45 7.42
CA THR A 87 -4.91 -11.22 6.71
C THR A 87 -3.71 -10.34 6.39
N LEU A 88 -2.81 -10.14 7.35
CA LEU A 88 -1.72 -9.15 7.25
C LEU A 88 -0.40 -9.74 6.77
N ALA A 89 -0.23 -11.07 6.78
CA ALA A 89 1.03 -11.71 6.43
C ALA A 89 0.88 -12.79 5.35
N ALA A 90 0.08 -13.84 5.60
CA ALA A 90 -0.03 -14.97 4.69
C ALA A 90 -0.52 -14.57 3.29
N VAL A 91 -1.61 -13.80 3.22
CA VAL A 91 -2.18 -13.35 1.95
C VAL A 91 -1.28 -12.38 1.19
N PRO A 92 -0.70 -11.32 1.81
CA PRO A 92 0.26 -10.48 1.11
C PRO A 92 1.46 -11.24 0.54
N PHE A 93 2.02 -12.18 1.31
CA PHE A 93 3.11 -13.04 0.82
C PHE A 93 2.66 -13.91 -0.35
N LEU A 94 1.44 -14.46 -0.31
CA LEU A 94 0.90 -15.24 -1.42
C LEU A 94 0.82 -14.41 -2.71
N LEU A 95 0.26 -13.19 -2.62
CA LEU A 95 0.07 -12.30 -3.76
C LEU A 95 1.41 -11.82 -4.34
N LEU A 96 2.38 -11.46 -3.49
CA LEU A 96 3.75 -11.13 -3.92
C LEU A 96 4.48 -12.32 -4.56
N GLY A 97 4.13 -13.54 -4.16
CA GLY A 97 4.61 -14.79 -4.76
C GLY A 97 3.93 -15.16 -6.07
N THR A 98 2.80 -14.54 -6.41
CA THR A 98 2.02 -14.89 -7.59
C THR A 98 2.61 -14.18 -8.82
N PRO A 99 3.00 -14.91 -9.88
CA PRO A 99 3.60 -14.29 -11.06
C PRO A 99 2.56 -13.45 -11.82
N HIS A 100 3.03 -12.41 -12.52
CA HIS A 100 2.20 -11.66 -13.45
C HIS A 100 1.82 -12.55 -14.65
N TRP A 101 0.69 -13.23 -14.57
CA TRP A 101 0.08 -13.82 -15.75
C TRP A 101 -0.75 -12.75 -16.46
N ARG A 102 -0.51 -12.52 -17.75
CA ARG A 102 -1.51 -11.81 -18.55
C ARG A 102 -2.74 -12.70 -18.62
N SER A 103 -3.87 -12.15 -18.23
CA SER A 103 -5.13 -12.87 -18.32
C SER A 103 -5.63 -12.73 -19.77
N GLU A 104 -5.14 -13.62 -20.65
CA GLU A 104 -5.48 -13.59 -22.08
C GLU A 104 -6.79 -14.36 -22.41
N GLY A 105 -7.48 -14.90 -21.39
CA GLY A 105 -8.70 -15.70 -21.56
C GLY A 105 -9.97 -14.88 -21.82
N ARG A 106 -10.95 -15.42 -22.57
CA ARG A 106 -12.18 -14.71 -22.98
C ARG A 106 -13.47 -15.29 -22.35
N GLY A 107 -13.55 -15.42 -21.01
CA GLY A 107 -14.73 -15.98 -20.32
C GLY A 107 -15.54 -14.97 -19.48
N LEU A 108 -16.88 -15.11 -19.45
CA LEU A 108 -17.79 -14.25 -18.66
C LEU A 108 -17.55 -14.36 -17.15
N ALA A 109 -17.47 -15.58 -16.62
CA ALA A 109 -17.17 -15.81 -15.20
C ALA A 109 -15.83 -15.20 -14.79
N ARG A 110 -14.83 -15.25 -15.68
CA ARG A 110 -13.53 -14.61 -15.47
C ARG A 110 -13.64 -13.09 -15.41
N ARG A 111 -14.39 -12.45 -16.33
CA ARG A 111 -14.61 -11.00 -16.29
C ARG A 111 -15.29 -10.56 -15.01
N ILE A 112 -16.22 -11.35 -14.48
CA ILE A 112 -16.88 -11.08 -13.20
C ILE A 112 -15.85 -11.18 -12.06
N VAL A 113 -15.06 -12.25 -12.01
CA VAL A 113 -14.01 -12.43 -10.98
C VAL A 113 -12.94 -11.34 -11.06
N GLU A 114 -12.47 -11.00 -12.26
CA GLU A 114 -11.51 -9.90 -12.47
C GLU A 114 -12.10 -8.57 -12.04
N ARG A 115 -13.37 -8.30 -12.38
CA ARG A 115 -14.06 -7.05 -11.99
C ARG A 115 -14.28 -6.96 -10.49
N ILE A 116 -14.67 -8.04 -9.83
CA ILE A 116 -14.85 -8.07 -8.36
C ILE A 116 -13.50 -7.95 -7.66
N ALA A 117 -12.49 -8.70 -8.08
CA ALA A 117 -11.16 -8.67 -7.49
C ALA A 117 -10.43 -7.33 -7.75
N SER A 118 -10.77 -6.64 -8.84
CA SER A 118 -10.20 -5.33 -9.17
C SER A 118 -11.04 -4.17 -8.64
N ALA A 119 -12.22 -4.42 -8.06
CA ALA A 119 -13.06 -3.40 -7.43
C ALA A 119 -12.64 -3.20 -5.97
N PRO A 120 -11.86 -2.15 -5.64
CA PRO A 120 -11.20 -2.04 -4.35
C PRO A 120 -12.16 -2.00 -3.16
N TRP A 121 -13.30 -1.32 -3.31
CA TRP A 121 -14.30 -1.23 -2.24
C TRP A 121 -14.97 -2.54 -1.90
N VAL A 122 -15.10 -3.48 -2.86
CA VAL A 122 -15.72 -4.79 -2.59
C VAL A 122 -14.86 -5.56 -1.59
N GLY A 123 -13.55 -5.66 -1.84
CA GLY A 123 -12.63 -6.32 -0.92
C GLY A 123 -12.60 -5.67 0.46
N ALA A 124 -12.57 -4.33 0.52
CA ALA A 124 -12.55 -3.60 1.79
C ALA A 124 -13.84 -3.79 2.60
N ILE A 125 -15.01 -3.66 1.96
CA ILE A 125 -16.32 -3.84 2.63
C ILE A 125 -16.49 -5.29 3.07
N MET A 126 -16.12 -6.26 2.23
CA MET A 126 -16.22 -7.68 2.58
C MET A 126 -15.31 -8.04 3.75
N LEU A 127 -14.07 -7.52 3.80
CA LEU A 127 -13.16 -7.75 4.92
C LEU A 127 -13.67 -7.09 6.21
N ALA A 128 -14.16 -5.85 6.14
CA ALA A 128 -14.76 -5.16 7.28
C ALA A 128 -16.02 -5.89 7.79
N GLY A 129 -16.89 -6.31 6.87
CA GLY A 129 -18.11 -7.07 7.19
C GLY A 129 -17.80 -8.45 7.76
N ALA A 130 -16.82 -9.16 7.20
CA ALA A 130 -16.33 -10.41 7.75
C ALA A 130 -15.80 -10.23 9.18
N ALA A 131 -15.05 -9.16 9.45
CA ALA A 131 -14.60 -8.87 10.80
C ALA A 131 -15.76 -8.73 11.78
N TRP A 132 -16.78 -7.94 11.43
CA TRP A 132 -17.97 -7.79 12.28
C TRP A 132 -18.74 -9.09 12.47
N LEU A 133 -19.06 -9.78 11.38
CA LEU A 133 -19.84 -11.01 11.41
C LEU A 133 -19.13 -12.09 12.25
N THR A 134 -17.84 -12.30 12.00
CA THR A 134 -17.08 -13.38 12.64
C THR A 134 -16.71 -13.10 14.09
N HIS A 135 -16.84 -11.85 14.55
CA HIS A 135 -16.66 -11.47 15.94
C HIS A 135 -17.98 -11.38 16.69
N SER A 136 -19.12 -11.67 16.05
CA SER A 136 -20.40 -11.75 16.76
C SER A 136 -20.46 -13.01 17.62
N GLN A 137 -21.09 -12.90 18.80
CA GLN A 137 -21.27 -14.01 19.73
C GLN A 137 -21.94 -15.24 19.10
N PRO A 138 -23.04 -15.11 18.31
CA PRO A 138 -23.65 -16.27 17.67
C PRO A 138 -22.72 -17.04 16.73
N VAL A 139 -21.80 -16.34 16.04
CA VAL A 139 -20.85 -16.98 15.14
C VAL A 139 -19.75 -17.71 15.92
N VAL A 140 -19.22 -17.09 16.96
CA VAL A 140 -18.15 -17.69 17.78
C VAL A 140 -18.65 -18.90 18.58
N ASP A 141 -19.80 -18.75 19.24
CA ASP A 141 -20.30 -19.78 20.16
C ASP A 141 -21.03 -20.91 19.43
N ASN A 142 -21.75 -20.62 18.34
CA ASN A 142 -22.55 -21.63 17.63
C ASN A 142 -21.94 -22.05 16.31
N PHE A 143 -21.67 -21.11 15.40
CA PHE A 143 -21.24 -21.47 14.04
C PHE A 143 -19.85 -22.09 14.04
N GLU A 144 -18.91 -21.57 14.81
CA GLU A 144 -17.58 -22.14 14.94
C GLU A 144 -17.53 -23.37 15.86
N ALA A 145 -18.64 -23.81 16.47
CA ALA A 145 -18.63 -24.88 17.47
C ALA A 145 -17.97 -26.18 16.96
N ASP A 146 -18.09 -26.47 15.66
CA ASP A 146 -17.45 -27.62 15.02
C ASP A 146 -16.27 -27.23 14.11
N ALA A 147 -15.58 -28.24 13.59
CA ALA A 147 -14.43 -28.06 12.71
C ALA A 147 -14.78 -27.47 11.33
N LEU A 148 -16.00 -27.70 10.82
CA LEU A 148 -16.41 -27.21 9.51
C LEU A 148 -16.69 -25.70 9.55
N GLY A 149 -17.45 -25.23 10.53
CA GLY A 149 -17.72 -23.81 10.70
C GLY A 149 -16.43 -23.02 10.99
N GLN A 150 -15.55 -23.62 11.78
CA GLN A 150 -14.18 -23.15 11.99
C GLN A 150 -13.37 -23.00 10.70
N ALA A 151 -13.30 -24.05 9.88
CA ALA A 151 -12.59 -23.99 8.60
C ALA A 151 -13.24 -22.94 7.67
N THR A 152 -14.57 -22.83 7.70
CA THR A 152 -15.34 -21.87 6.90
C THR A 152 -15.00 -20.43 7.27
N ILE A 153 -14.95 -20.09 8.57
CA ILE A 153 -14.59 -18.73 8.98
C ILE A 153 -13.16 -18.37 8.53
N ARG A 154 -12.21 -19.29 8.65
CA ARG A 154 -10.84 -19.06 8.17
C ARG A 154 -10.77 -18.90 6.66
N ALA A 155 -11.57 -19.66 5.91
CA ALA A 155 -11.70 -19.49 4.47
C ALA A 155 -12.31 -18.12 4.11
N ILE A 156 -13.30 -17.63 4.87
CA ILE A 156 -13.86 -16.28 4.70
C ILE A 156 -12.79 -15.21 4.94
N TRP A 157 -12.03 -15.31 6.04
CA TRP A 157 -10.92 -14.39 6.33
C TRP A 157 -9.87 -14.39 5.22
N PHE A 158 -9.46 -15.58 4.77
CA PHE A 158 -8.50 -15.72 3.68
C PHE A 158 -9.03 -15.11 2.37
N ALA A 159 -10.25 -15.44 1.97
CA ALA A 159 -10.85 -14.99 0.72
C ALA A 159 -11.06 -13.46 0.70
N THR A 160 -11.61 -12.90 1.79
CA THR A 160 -11.83 -11.45 1.90
C THR A 160 -10.51 -10.68 2.00
N ALA A 161 -9.49 -11.24 2.65
CA ALA A 161 -8.14 -10.69 2.62
C ALA A 161 -7.54 -10.72 1.21
N VAL A 162 -7.70 -11.81 0.45
CA VAL A 162 -7.24 -11.87 -0.96
C VAL A 162 -7.91 -10.77 -1.77
N LEU A 163 -9.23 -10.63 -1.68
CA LEU A 163 -9.98 -9.58 -2.38
C LEU A 163 -9.53 -8.17 -1.96
N TYR A 164 -9.27 -7.97 -0.67
CA TYR A 164 -8.77 -6.70 -0.16
C TYR A 164 -7.38 -6.38 -0.71
N TRP A 165 -6.42 -7.30 -0.65
CA TRP A 165 -5.04 -7.03 -1.05
C TRP A 165 -4.82 -7.06 -2.57
N TRP A 166 -5.74 -7.64 -3.34
CA TRP A 166 -5.60 -7.82 -4.78
C TRP A 166 -5.36 -6.51 -5.56
N PRO A 167 -6.14 -5.42 -5.37
CA PRO A 167 -5.90 -4.16 -6.08
C PRO A 167 -4.56 -3.49 -5.72
N LEU A 168 -4.04 -3.76 -4.52
CA LEU A 168 -2.80 -3.14 -4.02
C LEU A 168 -1.54 -3.83 -4.55
N ILE A 169 -1.49 -5.16 -4.40
CA ILE A 169 -0.28 -5.96 -4.63
C ILE A 169 -0.52 -7.22 -5.47
N GLY A 170 -1.76 -7.44 -5.91
CA GLY A 170 -2.14 -8.59 -6.72
C GLY A 170 -1.58 -8.57 -8.15
N PRO A 171 -1.52 -9.75 -8.80
CA PRO A 171 -1.08 -9.90 -10.18
C PRO A 171 -2.21 -9.53 -11.15
N GLY A 172 -2.15 -8.34 -11.76
CA GLY A 172 -3.11 -7.92 -12.78
C GLY A 172 -2.64 -6.68 -13.56
N PRO A 173 -3.01 -6.55 -14.85
CA PRO A 173 -2.56 -5.45 -15.70
C PRO A 173 -3.24 -4.11 -15.42
N GLU A 174 -4.41 -4.09 -14.78
CA GLU A 174 -5.19 -2.87 -14.55
C GLU A 174 -5.49 -2.72 -13.06
N ARG A 175 -4.91 -1.68 -12.45
CA ARG A 175 -5.28 -1.21 -11.12
C ARG A 175 -6.18 -0.01 -11.32
N GLU A 176 -7.44 -0.11 -10.89
CA GLU A 176 -8.31 1.06 -10.84
C GLU A 176 -7.67 2.07 -9.88
N ARG A 177 -7.24 3.22 -10.42
CA ARG A 177 -6.63 4.28 -9.61
C ARG A 177 -7.74 5.01 -8.87
N LEU A 178 -7.87 4.73 -7.58
CA LEU A 178 -8.78 5.48 -6.73
C LEU A 178 -8.32 6.93 -6.58
N PRO A 179 -9.26 7.90 -6.54
CA PRO A 179 -8.98 9.24 -6.07
C PRO A 179 -8.32 9.21 -4.69
N TYR A 180 -7.46 10.19 -4.39
CA TYR A 180 -6.61 10.19 -3.20
C TYR A 180 -7.36 9.88 -1.89
N PHE A 181 -8.47 10.59 -1.62
CA PHE A 181 -9.29 10.36 -0.43
C PHE A 181 -10.03 9.02 -0.43
N ALA A 182 -10.46 8.55 -1.60
CA ALA A 182 -11.06 7.23 -1.75
C ALA A 182 -10.04 6.12 -1.47
N GLY A 183 -8.79 6.28 -1.92
CA GLY A 183 -7.69 5.38 -1.61
C GLY A 183 -7.39 5.33 -0.10
N LEU A 184 -7.40 6.48 0.57
CA LEU A 184 -7.25 6.53 2.03
C LEU A 184 -8.42 5.81 2.74
N GLY A 185 -9.66 6.09 2.35
CA GLY A 185 -10.83 5.43 2.91
C GLY A 185 -10.76 3.91 2.72
N TYR A 186 -10.38 3.45 1.54
CA TYR A 186 -10.19 2.02 1.23
C TYR A 186 -9.11 1.38 2.11
N LEU A 187 -7.99 2.07 2.37
CA LEU A 187 -6.93 1.57 3.25
C LEU A 187 -7.35 1.51 4.72
N VAL A 188 -8.16 2.47 5.17
CA VAL A 188 -8.52 2.66 6.59
C VAL A 188 -9.72 1.81 7.00
N LEU A 189 -10.73 1.68 6.12
CA LEU A 189 -12.03 1.10 6.44
C LEU A 189 -11.93 -0.28 7.11
N PRO A 190 -11.19 -1.27 6.57
CA PRO A 190 -11.18 -2.62 7.13
C PRO A 190 -10.44 -2.74 8.45
N PHE A 191 -9.63 -1.75 8.82
CA PHE A 191 -8.85 -1.77 10.06
C PHE A 191 -9.43 -0.88 11.15
N VAL A 192 -10.30 0.07 10.80
CA VAL A 192 -10.99 0.91 11.79
C VAL A 192 -12.27 0.26 12.29
N PHE A 193 -13.06 -0.34 11.40
CA PHE A 193 -14.34 -0.95 11.78
C PHE A 193 -14.23 -2.09 12.82
N PRO A 194 -13.21 -2.97 12.77
CA PRO A 194 -13.04 -3.99 13.80
C PRO A 194 -12.64 -3.44 15.18
N LYS A 195 -12.31 -2.15 15.30
CA LYS A 195 -11.97 -1.54 16.59
C LYS A 195 -13.17 -1.42 17.52
N PHE A 196 -14.39 -1.35 16.99
CA PHE A 196 -15.60 -1.33 17.80
C PHE A 196 -15.78 -2.62 18.62
N PRO A 197 -15.81 -3.83 18.01
CA PRO A 197 -15.84 -5.06 18.79
C PRO A 197 -14.59 -5.22 19.68
N ALA A 198 -13.40 -4.78 19.23
CA ALA A 198 -12.20 -4.79 20.07
C ALA A 198 -12.37 -3.97 21.36
N ALA A 199 -12.98 -2.78 21.27
CA ALA A 199 -13.23 -1.94 22.43
C ALA A 199 -14.20 -2.63 23.41
N VAL A 200 -15.26 -3.27 22.90
CA VAL A 200 -16.17 -4.07 23.74
C VAL A 200 -15.39 -5.14 24.50
N TRP A 201 -14.50 -5.89 23.83
CA TRP A 201 -13.69 -6.91 24.48
C TRP A 201 -12.78 -6.37 25.59
N VAL A 202 -12.10 -5.25 25.32
CA VAL A 202 -11.16 -4.62 26.27
C VAL A 202 -11.87 -4.05 27.50
N PHE A 203 -13.06 -3.48 27.33
CA PHE A 203 -13.77 -2.79 28.41
C PHE A 203 -14.84 -3.65 29.11
N SER A 204 -15.17 -4.82 28.58
CA SER A 204 -16.09 -5.75 29.23
C SER A 204 -15.50 -6.34 30.51
N THR A 205 -16.33 -6.39 31.56
CA THR A 205 -16.02 -6.98 32.87
C THR A 205 -16.27 -8.47 32.93
N ASP A 206 -16.92 -9.04 31.91
CA ASP A 206 -17.29 -10.45 31.85
C ASP A 206 -16.84 -11.05 30.50
N PRO A 207 -16.50 -12.35 30.47
CA PRO A 207 -16.23 -13.05 29.22
C PRO A 207 -17.45 -13.04 28.31
N ILE A 208 -17.28 -12.65 27.06
CA ILE A 208 -18.37 -12.50 26.08
C ILE A 208 -18.72 -13.83 25.40
N TYR A 209 -17.74 -14.72 25.25
CA TYR A 209 -17.88 -15.96 24.49
C TYR A 209 -17.85 -17.19 25.40
N ASP A 210 -18.96 -17.91 25.43
CA ASP A 210 -19.10 -19.13 26.23
C ASP A 210 -18.18 -20.25 25.72
N ARG A 211 -17.89 -20.26 24.41
CA ARG A 211 -16.99 -21.22 23.77
C ARG A 211 -15.65 -21.35 24.52
N PHE A 212 -15.10 -20.22 24.98
CA PHE A 212 -13.79 -20.20 25.62
C PHE A 212 -13.86 -20.46 27.13
N ALA A 213 -15.05 -20.41 27.75
CA ALA A 213 -15.20 -20.45 29.21
C ALA A 213 -14.55 -21.68 29.86
N GLN A 214 -14.73 -22.86 29.23
CA GLN A 214 -14.32 -24.17 29.79
C GLN A 214 -13.13 -24.82 29.06
N THR A 215 -12.36 -24.06 28.30
CA THR A 215 -11.19 -24.60 27.57
C THR A 215 -9.97 -24.76 28.49
N PRO A 216 -8.98 -25.62 28.18
CA PRO A 216 -7.71 -25.60 28.92
C PRO A 216 -6.98 -24.28 28.74
N ASP A 217 -6.29 -23.79 29.77
CA ASP A 217 -5.53 -22.54 29.70
C ASP A 217 -4.02 -22.82 29.66
N PRO A 218 -3.32 -22.50 28.56
CA PRO A 218 -1.89 -22.74 28.41
C PRO A 218 -0.98 -21.82 29.24
N TRP A 219 -1.49 -20.66 29.68
CA TRP A 219 -0.67 -19.58 30.23
C TRP A 219 -1.14 -19.07 31.60
N GLY A 220 -2.20 -19.64 32.17
CA GLY A 220 -2.75 -19.17 33.45
C GLY A 220 -3.42 -17.80 33.34
N LEU A 221 -3.88 -17.42 32.15
CA LEU A 221 -4.62 -16.20 31.88
C LEU A 221 -6.09 -16.35 32.25
N SER A 222 -6.61 -15.41 33.04
CA SER A 222 -8.06 -15.30 33.21
C SER A 222 -8.73 -15.02 31.86
N ARG A 223 -10.00 -15.43 31.71
CA ARG A 223 -10.76 -15.22 30.45
C ARG A 223 -10.92 -13.75 30.08
N ILE A 224 -11.03 -12.89 31.08
CA ILE A 224 -11.06 -11.44 30.89
C ILE A 224 -9.71 -10.92 30.40
N ALA A 225 -8.60 -11.42 30.97
CA ALA A 225 -7.26 -11.03 30.52
C ALA A 225 -6.99 -11.47 29.08
N ASP A 226 -7.33 -12.72 28.72
CA ASP A 226 -7.27 -13.23 27.34
C ASP A 226 -8.15 -12.39 26.39
N GLN A 227 -9.37 -12.05 26.80
CA GLN A 227 -10.28 -11.22 26.01
C GLN A 227 -9.72 -9.81 25.76
N GLY A 228 -9.17 -9.17 26.79
CA GLY A 228 -8.52 -7.87 26.66
C GLY A 228 -7.32 -7.91 25.71
N LEU A 229 -6.45 -8.93 25.84
CA LEU A 229 -5.31 -9.13 24.94
C LEU A 229 -5.75 -9.37 23.49
N ALA A 230 -6.79 -10.18 23.28
CA ALA A 230 -7.38 -10.39 21.97
C ALA A 230 -7.90 -9.09 21.35
N GLY A 231 -8.49 -8.21 22.16
CA GLY A 231 -8.94 -6.88 21.75
C GLY A 231 -7.77 -5.99 21.32
N PHE A 232 -6.66 -5.99 22.06
CA PHE A 232 -5.44 -5.28 21.66
C PHE A 232 -4.85 -5.80 20.35
N ILE A 233 -4.87 -7.11 20.12
CA ILE A 233 -4.40 -7.73 18.87
C ILE A 233 -5.31 -7.36 17.69
N LEU A 234 -6.61 -7.19 17.91
CA LEU A 234 -7.51 -6.72 16.86
C LEU A 234 -7.29 -5.22 16.54
N TRP A 235 -6.76 -4.46 17.50
CA TRP A 235 -6.62 -3.00 17.39
C TRP A 235 -5.25 -2.53 16.84
N LEU A 236 -4.15 -2.97 17.45
CA LEU A 236 -2.81 -2.42 17.21
C LEU A 236 -2.21 -2.73 15.83
N PRO A 237 -2.18 -4.00 15.36
CA PRO A 237 -1.48 -4.37 14.13
C PRO A 237 -2.04 -3.68 12.89
N GLY A 238 -3.38 -3.65 12.74
CA GLY A 238 -4.04 -2.92 11.66
C GLY A 238 -3.78 -1.41 11.73
N SER A 239 -3.62 -0.86 12.94
CA SER A 239 -3.33 0.57 13.11
C SER A 239 -1.91 0.93 12.65
N VAL A 240 -0.94 0.04 12.80
CA VAL A 240 0.41 0.22 12.24
C VAL A 240 0.36 0.24 10.70
N VAL A 241 -0.38 -0.68 10.08
CA VAL A 241 -0.56 -0.70 8.61
C VAL A 241 -1.18 0.60 8.12
N VAL A 242 -2.25 1.06 8.78
CA VAL A 242 -2.91 2.32 8.47
C VAL A 242 -1.97 3.51 8.66
N ALA A 243 -1.22 3.57 9.75
CA ALA A 243 -0.27 4.66 10.01
C ALA A 243 0.82 4.74 8.94
N VAL A 244 1.39 3.60 8.55
CA VAL A 244 2.37 3.53 7.44
C VAL A 244 1.74 3.97 6.13
N ALA A 245 0.53 3.51 5.82
CA ALA A 245 -0.18 3.89 4.60
C ALA A 245 -0.45 5.41 4.56
N ILE A 246 -0.96 5.99 5.64
CA ILE A 246 -1.17 7.44 5.78
C ILE A 246 0.14 8.19 5.62
N TYR A 247 1.22 7.73 6.26
CA TYR A 247 2.54 8.35 6.14
C TYR A 247 3.03 8.36 4.68
N LEU A 248 2.96 7.22 3.98
CA LEU A 248 3.36 7.12 2.57
C LEU A 248 2.48 7.98 1.66
N LEU A 249 1.20 8.05 1.96
CA LEU A 249 0.21 8.84 1.24
C LEU A 249 0.50 10.34 1.39
N ILE A 250 0.71 10.84 2.62
CA ILE A 250 1.13 12.23 2.89
C ILE A 250 2.44 12.54 2.17
N ARG A 251 3.42 11.62 2.20
CA ARG A 251 4.70 11.80 1.49
C ARG A 251 4.51 11.91 -0.02
N HIS A 252 3.55 11.18 -0.59
CA HIS A 252 3.21 11.29 -1.99
C HIS A 252 2.51 12.62 -2.31
N TRP A 253 1.54 13.02 -1.49
CA TRP A 253 0.83 14.29 -1.66
C TRP A 253 1.74 15.50 -1.52
N LEU A 254 2.63 15.53 -0.52
CA LEU A 254 3.62 16.60 -0.38
C LEU A 254 4.60 16.71 -1.56
N ARG A 255 4.73 15.67 -2.38
CA ARG A 255 5.51 15.70 -3.64
C ARG A 255 4.65 16.22 -4.81
N GLU A 256 3.37 15.89 -4.83
CA GLU A 256 2.45 16.29 -5.90
C GLU A 256 1.92 17.72 -5.72
N ASP A 257 1.70 18.16 -4.48
CA ASP A 257 1.28 19.52 -4.17
C ASP A 257 2.36 20.55 -4.54
N ARG A 258 3.65 20.19 -4.39
CA ARG A 258 4.76 20.97 -4.95
C ARG A 258 4.64 21.12 -6.48
N ARG A 259 4.23 20.07 -7.19
CA ARG A 259 4.06 20.10 -8.66
C ARG A 259 2.90 20.97 -9.09
N LEU A 260 1.76 20.92 -8.39
CA LEU A 260 0.54 21.65 -8.73
C LEU A 260 0.61 23.13 -8.32
N GLY A 261 1.12 23.42 -7.12
CA GLY A 261 1.30 24.80 -6.65
C GLY A 261 2.21 25.63 -7.55
N LEU A 262 3.09 24.99 -8.33
CA LEU A 262 3.91 25.65 -9.34
C LEU A 262 3.17 25.91 -10.65
N ARG A 263 2.33 24.99 -11.14
CA ARG A 263 1.51 25.26 -12.33
C ARG A 263 0.65 26.50 -12.13
N GLU A 264 0.12 26.65 -10.92
CA GLU A 264 -0.72 27.77 -10.54
C GLU A 264 0.10 29.04 -10.26
N ARG A 265 1.27 28.93 -9.60
CA ARG A 265 2.17 30.07 -9.34
C ARG A 265 2.90 30.59 -10.57
N LEU A 266 3.24 29.72 -11.53
CA LEU A 266 3.94 30.13 -12.74
C LEU A 266 3.01 30.81 -13.73
N GLY A 267 1.72 30.49 -13.79
CA GLY A 267 0.81 31.08 -14.79
C GLY A 267 1.20 30.82 -16.26
N VAL A 268 2.18 29.96 -16.48
CA VAL A 268 2.86 29.72 -17.75
C VAL A 268 2.28 28.47 -18.42
N PRO A 269 2.10 28.44 -19.75
CA PRO A 269 1.86 27.21 -20.49
C PRO A 269 3.10 26.29 -20.40
N ALA A 270 3.27 25.63 -19.26
CA ALA A 270 4.39 24.73 -19.02
C ALA A 270 4.07 23.37 -19.65
N ASP A 271 4.96 22.91 -20.53
CA ASP A 271 4.94 21.54 -21.05
C ASP A 271 4.89 20.55 -19.86
N PRO A 272 3.89 19.64 -19.79
CA PRO A 272 3.81 18.61 -18.76
C PRO A 272 5.09 17.80 -18.59
N GLU A 273 5.84 17.58 -19.67
CA GLU A 273 7.11 16.85 -19.59
C GLU A 273 8.23 17.65 -18.95
N ALA A 274 8.30 18.96 -19.21
CA ALA A 274 9.28 19.84 -18.59
C ALA A 274 9.05 19.96 -17.06
N VAL A 275 7.79 20.07 -16.63
CA VAL A 275 7.45 20.07 -15.19
C VAL A 275 7.78 18.72 -14.53
N ALA A 276 7.57 17.61 -15.24
CA ALA A 276 7.96 16.29 -14.74
C ALA A 276 9.48 16.14 -14.59
N ALA A 277 10.25 16.69 -15.54
CA ALA A 277 11.71 16.71 -15.52
C ALA A 277 12.30 17.60 -14.42
N LEU A 278 11.53 18.58 -13.90
CA LEU A 278 11.94 19.37 -12.73
C LEU A 278 11.88 18.58 -11.41
N VAL A 279 11.07 17.52 -11.33
CA VAL A 279 10.89 16.72 -10.12
C VAL A 279 11.76 15.47 -10.16
N ARG A 280 13.07 15.69 -10.01
CA ARG A 280 14.11 14.66 -10.05
C ARG A 280 14.54 14.21 -8.64
N PRO A 281 14.50 12.90 -8.30
CA PRO A 281 14.95 12.40 -7.00
C PRO A 281 16.45 12.55 -6.76
N ASP A 282 17.24 12.55 -7.83
CA ASP A 282 18.69 12.66 -7.86
C ASP A 282 19.19 14.10 -7.66
N VAL A 283 18.37 15.09 -8.01
CA VAL A 283 18.65 16.53 -7.82
C VAL A 283 17.46 17.20 -7.09
N PRO A 284 17.24 16.90 -5.79
CA PRO A 284 16.09 17.44 -5.06
C PRO A 284 16.10 18.97 -4.95
N GLU A 285 17.25 19.61 -5.15
CA GLU A 285 17.45 21.06 -5.08
C GLU A 285 17.02 21.80 -6.36
N LEU A 286 16.88 21.08 -7.49
CA LEU A 286 16.57 21.66 -8.81
C LEU A 286 15.33 22.56 -8.75
N TRP A 287 14.35 22.16 -7.94
CA TRP A 287 13.14 22.92 -7.68
C TRP A 287 13.38 24.28 -7.02
N THR A 288 14.13 24.27 -5.92
CA THR A 288 14.41 25.48 -5.13
C THR A 288 15.18 26.50 -5.98
N VAL A 289 16.02 26.01 -6.87
CA VAL A 289 16.77 26.83 -7.82
C VAL A 289 15.86 27.44 -8.87
N VAL A 290 14.88 26.70 -9.41
CA VAL A 290 13.86 27.25 -10.32
C VAL A 290 13.02 28.33 -9.64
N GLU A 291 12.57 28.12 -8.40
CA GLU A 291 11.83 29.13 -7.64
C GLU A 291 12.65 30.42 -7.44
N ALA A 292 13.93 30.27 -7.12
CA ALA A 292 14.84 31.41 -6.98
C ALA A 292 15.06 32.14 -8.31
N LEU A 293 15.17 31.40 -9.41
CA LEU A 293 15.32 31.96 -10.76
C LEU A 293 14.09 32.73 -11.21
N VAL A 294 12.89 32.18 -11.01
CA VAL A 294 11.63 32.88 -11.32
C VAL A 294 11.56 34.20 -10.57
N ARG A 295 11.92 34.21 -9.27
CA ARG A 295 11.97 35.46 -8.49
C ARG A 295 13.01 36.44 -9.02
N ILE A 296 14.21 35.96 -9.40
CA ILE A 296 15.25 36.81 -10.01
C ILE A 296 14.74 37.42 -11.33
N ILE A 297 14.01 36.66 -12.14
CA ILE A 297 13.43 37.11 -13.40
C ILE A 297 12.33 38.15 -13.16
N ASP A 298 11.45 37.92 -12.19
CA ASP A 298 10.40 38.86 -11.78
C ASP A 298 10.99 40.17 -11.25
N ASP A 299 12.06 40.11 -10.45
CA ASP A 299 12.76 41.28 -9.92
C ASP A 299 13.51 42.06 -11.03
N ALA A 300 13.99 41.35 -12.07
CA ALA A 300 14.75 41.93 -13.17
C ALA A 300 13.86 42.46 -14.31
N SER A 301 12.61 42.00 -14.43
CA SER A 301 11.71 42.31 -15.54
C SER A 301 10.66 43.37 -15.17
N PRO A 302 10.35 44.33 -16.05
CA PRO A 302 9.25 45.28 -15.81
C PRO A 302 7.88 44.59 -15.67
N PRO A 303 6.88 45.22 -15.01
CA PRO A 303 5.57 44.61 -14.67
C PRO A 303 4.70 44.12 -15.85
N ARG A 304 5.17 44.25 -17.10
CA ARG A 304 4.46 43.85 -18.33
C ARG A 304 5.01 42.57 -18.97
N LEU A 305 6.07 41.97 -18.42
CA LEU A 305 6.79 40.82 -19.00
C LEU A 305 6.49 39.47 -18.33
N GLY A 306 5.73 39.44 -17.23
CA GLY A 306 5.39 38.20 -16.51
C GLY A 306 4.55 37.20 -17.30
N SER A 307 4.17 37.50 -18.54
CA SER A 307 3.32 36.66 -19.41
C SER A 307 4.09 35.69 -20.32
N ASP A 308 5.42 35.77 -20.41
CA ASP A 308 6.16 35.08 -21.48
C ASP A 308 7.37 34.27 -21.01
N LEU A 309 7.27 33.72 -19.80
CA LEU A 309 8.13 32.61 -19.38
C LEU A 309 7.55 31.31 -19.99
N ALA A 310 8.40 30.37 -20.39
CA ALA A 310 8.01 29.04 -20.86
C ALA A 310 9.00 27.99 -20.34
N PHE A 311 8.55 26.75 -20.21
CA PHE A 311 9.39 25.63 -19.83
C PHE A 311 9.44 24.66 -21.01
N ALA A 312 10.64 24.47 -21.54
CA ALA A 312 10.91 23.50 -22.59
C ALA A 312 11.78 22.36 -22.03
N ARG A 313 11.60 21.16 -22.59
CA ARG A 313 12.46 20.01 -22.29
C ARG A 313 13.43 19.81 -23.45
N GLU A 314 14.72 19.79 -23.14
CA GLU A 314 15.76 19.37 -24.09
C GLU A 314 16.45 18.14 -23.53
N GLU A 315 16.20 16.99 -24.14
CA GLU A 315 16.80 15.71 -23.75
C GLU A 315 16.58 15.40 -22.24
N ASP A 316 17.63 15.60 -21.43
CA ASP A 316 17.65 15.33 -19.99
C ASP A 316 17.69 16.59 -19.11
N ARG A 317 17.58 17.78 -19.71
CA ARG A 317 17.57 19.08 -19.02
C ARG A 317 16.28 19.86 -19.24
N VAL A 318 15.97 20.72 -18.28
CA VAL A 318 14.87 21.68 -18.38
C VAL A 318 15.43 23.04 -18.78
N VAL A 319 14.81 23.66 -19.78
CA VAL A 319 15.17 24.99 -20.28
C VAL A 319 14.07 25.96 -19.88
N LEU A 320 14.45 26.99 -19.12
CA LEU A 320 13.63 28.15 -18.84
C LEU A 320 13.74 29.10 -20.05
N GLU A 321 12.67 29.23 -20.83
CA GLU A 321 12.61 30.15 -21.97
C GLU A 321 11.95 31.46 -21.53
N LEU A 322 12.62 32.58 -21.72
CA LEU A 322 12.10 33.90 -21.43
C LEU A 322 11.95 34.68 -22.73
N HIS A 323 10.73 35.00 -23.15
CA HIS A 323 10.54 35.82 -24.35
C HIS A 323 10.49 37.31 -24.01
N VAL A 324 11.36 38.08 -24.66
CA VAL A 324 11.54 39.51 -24.39
C VAL A 324 11.25 40.33 -25.66
N PRO A 325 10.55 41.49 -25.56
CA PRO A 325 10.36 42.41 -26.69
C PRO A 325 11.69 42.80 -27.34
N ALA A 326 11.68 42.96 -28.67
CA ALA A 326 12.91 43.20 -29.43
C ALA A 326 13.50 44.61 -29.15
N GLY A 327 14.69 44.61 -28.55
CA GLY A 327 15.59 45.75 -28.36
C GLY A 327 16.94 45.23 -27.84
N ASP A 328 17.99 45.32 -28.66
CA ASP A 328 19.26 44.59 -28.42
C ASP A 328 19.94 44.94 -27.08
N ASP A 329 19.88 46.21 -26.65
CA ASP A 329 20.54 46.67 -25.42
C ASP A 329 19.79 46.24 -24.13
N ASP A 330 18.46 46.14 -24.19
CA ASP A 330 17.63 45.75 -23.04
C ASP A 330 17.68 44.23 -22.81
N GLN A 331 17.72 43.43 -23.88
CA GLN A 331 17.88 41.98 -23.79
C GLN A 331 19.24 41.58 -23.22
N ALA A 332 20.33 42.17 -23.72
CA ALA A 332 21.68 41.86 -23.24
C ALA A 332 21.86 42.22 -21.76
N THR A 333 21.23 43.31 -21.31
CA THR A 333 21.24 43.73 -19.91
C THR A 333 20.45 42.76 -19.03
N LEU A 334 19.25 42.37 -19.46
CA LEU A 334 18.41 41.43 -18.73
C LEU A 334 19.05 40.05 -18.56
N VAL A 335 19.65 39.52 -19.64
CA VAL A 335 20.40 38.25 -19.62
C VAL A 335 21.49 38.31 -18.55
N ARG A 336 22.29 39.38 -18.53
CA ARG A 336 23.38 39.54 -17.55
C ARG A 336 22.88 39.57 -16.12
N VAL A 337 21.76 40.25 -15.86
CA VAL A 337 21.16 40.31 -14.51
C VAL A 337 20.69 38.94 -14.06
N ILE A 338 20.00 38.20 -14.93
CA ILE A 338 19.48 36.86 -14.63
C ILE A 338 20.62 35.87 -14.43
N GLU A 339 21.63 35.85 -15.31
CA GLU A 339 22.80 34.98 -15.20
C GLU A 339 23.61 35.29 -13.93
N ALA A 340 23.79 36.56 -13.59
CA ALA A 340 24.48 36.97 -12.37
C ALA A 340 23.71 36.55 -11.11
N GLY A 341 22.38 36.72 -11.11
CA GLY A 341 21.50 36.28 -10.04
C GLY A 341 21.52 34.75 -9.89
N TYR A 342 21.46 34.02 -11.00
CA TYR A 342 21.53 32.57 -11.03
C TYR A 342 22.86 32.07 -10.46
N ALA A 343 23.98 32.61 -10.95
CA ALA A 343 25.31 32.28 -10.46
C ALA A 343 25.47 32.62 -8.97
N ALA A 344 24.88 33.73 -8.51
CA ALA A 344 24.88 34.09 -7.10
C ALA A 344 24.09 33.11 -6.23
N HIS A 345 22.96 32.62 -6.72
CA HIS A 345 22.16 31.63 -6.02
C HIS A 345 22.87 30.27 -5.95
N LEU A 346 23.53 29.85 -7.04
CA LEU A 346 24.27 28.59 -7.09
C LEU A 346 25.46 28.54 -6.11
N ARG A 347 26.03 29.68 -5.71
CA ARG A 347 27.09 29.75 -4.69
C ARG A 347 26.65 29.26 -3.30
N GLN A 348 25.34 29.09 -3.07
CA GLN A 348 24.81 28.53 -1.83
C GLN A 348 24.97 27.00 -1.75
N TYR A 349 25.29 26.35 -2.87
CA TYR A 349 25.45 24.90 -2.96
C TYR A 349 26.94 24.52 -3.09
N PRO A 350 27.36 23.36 -2.56
CA PRO A 350 28.70 22.82 -2.80
C PRO A 350 28.96 22.64 -4.31
N GLU A 351 30.17 22.92 -4.78
CA GLU A 351 30.54 22.89 -6.21
C GLU A 351 30.08 21.62 -6.96
N PRO A 352 30.30 20.38 -6.43
CA PRO A 352 29.82 19.17 -7.10
C PRO A 352 28.30 19.12 -7.32
N ARG A 353 27.52 19.75 -6.43
CA ARG A 353 26.06 19.87 -6.57
C ARG A 353 25.67 20.96 -7.55
N ALA A 354 26.37 22.10 -7.53
CA ALA A 354 26.13 23.21 -8.45
C ALA A 354 26.43 22.84 -9.92
N VAL A 355 27.38 21.94 -10.18
CA VAL A 355 27.63 21.38 -11.52
C VAL A 355 26.45 20.55 -11.99
N VAL A 356 25.98 19.62 -11.17
CA VAL A 356 24.82 18.76 -11.50
C VAL A 356 23.57 19.61 -11.77
N ILE A 357 23.33 20.67 -11.00
CA ILE A 357 22.19 21.58 -11.24
C ILE A 357 22.32 22.28 -12.61
N ARG A 358 23.52 22.74 -12.98
CA ARG A 358 23.77 23.39 -14.29
C ARG A 358 23.61 22.45 -15.48
N GLU A 359 23.89 21.16 -15.31
CA GLU A 359 23.65 20.16 -16.36
C GLU A 359 22.15 19.95 -16.64
N HIS A 360 21.32 20.11 -15.61
CA HIS A 360 19.89 19.78 -15.66
C HIS A 360 18.97 20.99 -15.80
N LEU A 361 19.49 22.21 -15.65
CA LEU A 361 18.74 23.45 -15.74
C LEU A 361 19.49 24.52 -16.53
N ALA A 362 18.90 24.92 -17.66
CA ALA A 362 19.40 25.98 -18.53
C ALA A 362 18.40 27.14 -18.62
N ILE A 363 18.90 28.32 -18.98
CA ILE A 363 18.09 29.52 -19.19
C ILE A 363 18.35 29.99 -20.62
N ARG A 364 17.28 30.30 -21.36
CA ARG A 364 17.33 30.79 -22.73
C ARG A 364 16.45 32.03 -22.85
N VAL A 365 17.03 33.11 -23.36
CA VAL A 365 16.28 34.33 -23.65
C VAL A 365 16.01 34.38 -25.16
N LEU A 366 14.74 34.52 -25.53
CA LEU A 366 14.28 34.50 -26.91
C LEU A 366 13.60 35.84 -27.29
N PRO A 367 13.65 36.25 -28.57
CA PRO A 367 12.80 37.33 -29.05
C PRO A 367 11.33 36.91 -29.03
N TYR A 368 10.45 37.89 -28.84
CA TYR A 368 9.00 37.69 -28.95
C TYR A 368 8.61 37.06 -30.31
N GLY A 369 7.79 36.00 -30.29
CA GLY A 369 7.28 35.34 -31.50
C GLY A 369 8.13 34.20 -32.08
N VAL A 370 9.31 33.90 -31.50
CA VAL A 370 10.11 32.72 -31.86
C VAL A 370 9.76 31.58 -30.90
N ARG A 371 8.95 30.61 -31.32
CA ARG A 371 8.86 29.31 -30.63
C ARG A 371 9.90 28.38 -31.24
N VAL A 372 10.83 27.89 -30.43
CA VAL A 372 11.73 26.82 -30.84
C VAL A 372 10.93 25.52 -30.83
N SER A 373 10.89 24.83 -31.97
CA SER A 373 10.12 23.59 -32.19
C SER A 373 10.73 22.38 -31.51
#